data_AF-A0A0C5GQN7-F1
#
_entry.id   AF-A0A0C5GQN7-F1
#
_cell.length_a   1.000
_cell.length_b   1.000
_cell.length_c   1.000
_cell.angle_alpha   90.00
_cell.angle_beta   90.00
_cell.angle_gamma   90.00
#
_symmetry.space_group_name_H-M   'P 1'
#
loop_
_entity.id
_entity.type
_entity.pdbx_description
1 polymer ?
#
loop_
_entity_poly.entity_id
_entity_poly.type
_entity_poly.pdbx_seq_one_letter_code
_entity_poly.pdbx_strand_id
1 'polypeptide(L)'
;GSDNAYGRNGLDALYKLLTASEVCVAYQGIIPVNKDASSPELHNLVRILTDVRVNVTVVFSNRRSARPFFEVVVQRNITGMVWVGSEDWSLAQTLWQVPGIQSIGSVIGMSVEKTESTMLERFESWRTAEESPAAECAGSTGAGGGIGESAQVDCTQRCTSCHSLSAAPDVYDAQASFNVYSAVYAVAHGLHDLLGCAL
;
A
#
# COMPACT_ATOMS: atom_id res chain seq x y z
N GLY A 1 -15.61 -5.76 -4.78
CA GLY A 1 -14.62 -5.48 -3.72
C GLY A 1 -13.77 -6.70 -3.40
N SER A 2 -12.69 -6.56 -2.65
CA SER A 2 -11.91 -7.73 -2.18
C SER A 2 -12.69 -8.60 -1.20
N ASP A 3 -12.47 -9.91 -1.23
CA ASP A 3 -13.09 -10.86 -0.31
C ASP A 3 -12.40 -10.87 1.07
N ASN A 4 -12.55 -9.74 1.78
CA ASN A 4 -12.12 -9.55 3.16
C ASN A 4 -12.95 -8.43 3.80
N ALA A 5 -12.74 -8.15 5.09
CA ALA A 5 -13.48 -7.13 5.81
C ALA A 5 -13.38 -5.74 5.15
N TYR A 6 -12.20 -5.35 4.67
CA TYR A 6 -11.99 -4.07 3.98
C TYR A 6 -12.88 -3.94 2.74
N GLY A 7 -12.80 -4.90 1.81
CA GLY A 7 -13.54 -4.85 0.56
C GLY A 7 -15.04 -5.12 0.71
N ARG A 8 -15.44 -6.02 1.61
CA ARG A 8 -16.86 -6.34 1.85
C ARG A 8 -17.58 -5.21 2.58
N ASN A 9 -17.01 -4.69 3.66
CA ASN A 9 -17.64 -3.63 4.43
C ASN A 9 -17.63 -2.31 3.65
N GLY A 10 -16.53 -2.01 2.95
CA GLY A 10 -16.45 -0.82 2.10
C GLY A 10 -17.49 -0.85 0.97
N LEU A 11 -17.68 -1.99 0.32
CA LEU A 11 -18.70 -2.15 -0.73
C LEU A 11 -20.13 -2.02 -0.18
N ASP A 12 -20.43 -2.63 0.98
CA ASP A 12 -21.75 -2.54 1.62
C ASP A 12 -22.08 -1.09 2.04
N ALA A 13 -21.13 -0.40 2.67
CA ALA A 13 -21.28 1.00 3.06
C ALA A 13 -21.50 1.91 1.83
N LEU A 14 -20.68 1.72 0.79
CA LEU A 14 -20.82 2.47 -0.46
C LEU A 14 -22.17 2.21 -1.12
N TYR A 15 -22.63 0.95 -1.17
CA TYR A 15 -23.92 0.62 -1.78
C TYR A 15 -25.08 1.33 -1.08
N LYS A 16 -25.07 1.37 0.25
CA LYS A 16 -26.07 2.09 1.04
C LYS A 16 -26.06 3.59 0.73
N LEU A 17 -24.88 4.20 0.64
CA LEU A 17 -24.73 5.62 0.29
C LEU A 17 -25.23 5.93 -1.13
N LEU A 18 -24.88 5.08 -2.11
CA LEU A 18 -25.31 5.25 -3.49
C LEU A 18 -26.83 5.12 -3.64
N THR A 19 -27.42 4.12 -2.98
CA THR A 19 -28.87 3.90 -3.00
C THR A 19 -29.62 5.07 -2.34
N ALA A 20 -29.10 5.59 -1.23
CA ALA A 20 -29.65 6.78 -0.58
C ALA A 20 -29.52 8.05 -1.44
N SER A 21 -28.59 8.07 -2.40
CA SER A 21 -28.36 9.17 -3.33
C SER A 21 -29.02 8.95 -4.70
N GLU A 22 -29.97 8.01 -4.80
CA GLU A 22 -30.69 7.65 -6.03
C GLU A 22 -29.79 7.15 -7.18
N VAL A 23 -28.60 6.64 -6.86
CA VAL A 23 -27.67 6.03 -7.83
C VAL A 23 -27.93 4.52 -7.91
N CYS A 24 -28.30 4.05 -9.10
CA CYS A 24 -28.53 2.62 -9.36
C CYS A 24 -27.21 1.85 -9.51
N VAL A 25 -27.08 0.74 -8.78
CA VAL A 25 -25.94 -0.18 -8.92
C VAL A 25 -26.35 -1.37 -9.79
N ALA A 26 -25.79 -1.46 -10.99
CA ALA A 26 -26.13 -2.51 -11.96
C ALA A 26 -25.63 -3.90 -11.54
N TYR A 27 -24.47 -3.96 -10.86
CA TYR A 27 -23.87 -5.21 -10.43
C TYR A 27 -22.97 -5.00 -9.21
N GLN A 28 -22.99 -5.98 -8.31
CA GLN A 28 -22.07 -6.08 -7.18
C GLN A 28 -21.33 -7.41 -7.27
N GLY A 29 -20.00 -7.34 -7.23
CA GLY A 29 -19.13 -8.51 -7.30
C GLY A 29 -18.05 -8.49 -6.24
N ILE A 30 -17.61 -9.68 -5.85
CA ILE A 30 -16.49 -9.91 -4.94
C ILE A 30 -15.35 -10.55 -5.74
N ILE A 31 -14.14 -10.01 -5.57
CA ILE A 31 -12.91 -10.53 -6.16
C ILE A 31 -12.47 -11.73 -5.30
N PRO A 32 -12.39 -12.94 -5.87
CA PRO A 32 -12.07 -14.16 -5.13
C PRO A 32 -10.67 -14.12 -4.50
N VAL A 33 -10.53 -14.75 -3.33
CA VAL A 33 -9.28 -14.84 -2.56
C VAL A 33 -8.29 -15.77 -3.24
N ASN A 34 -6.99 -15.44 -3.17
CA ASN A 34 -5.87 -16.31 -3.58
C ASN A 34 -5.99 -16.84 -5.03
N LYS A 35 -6.49 -16.00 -5.93
CA LYS A 35 -6.57 -16.28 -7.36
C LYS A 35 -5.56 -15.44 -8.13
N ASP A 36 -4.99 -16.02 -9.18
CA ASP A 36 -4.16 -15.33 -10.17
C ASP A 36 -4.98 -15.02 -11.43
N ALA A 37 -4.37 -14.34 -12.39
CA ALA A 37 -5.03 -13.95 -13.64
C ALA A 37 -5.51 -15.13 -14.51
N SER A 38 -5.16 -16.39 -14.21
CA SER A 38 -5.69 -17.56 -14.92
C SER A 38 -7.04 -18.03 -14.38
N SER A 39 -7.51 -17.45 -13.26
CA SER A 39 -8.74 -17.88 -12.57
C SER A 39 -9.99 -17.71 -13.44
N PRO A 40 -10.74 -18.80 -13.71
CA PRO A 40 -11.99 -18.71 -14.46
C PRO A 40 -13.03 -17.84 -13.74
N GLU A 41 -12.98 -17.77 -12.40
CA GLU A 41 -13.86 -16.92 -11.61
C GLU A 41 -13.59 -15.42 -11.84
N LEU A 42 -12.32 -15.00 -11.90
CA LEU A 42 -11.96 -13.62 -12.27
C LEU A 42 -12.36 -13.30 -13.71
N HIS A 43 -12.08 -14.22 -14.63
CA HIS A 43 -12.50 -14.09 -16.02
C HIS A 43 -14.02 -13.95 -16.16
N ASN A 44 -14.80 -14.68 -15.37
CA ASN A 44 -16.25 -14.57 -15.34
C ASN A 44 -16.71 -13.24 -14.74
N LEU A 45 -16.06 -12.78 -13.68
CA LEU A 45 -16.35 -11.48 -13.07
C LEU A 45 -16.15 -10.33 -14.08
N VAL A 46 -15.02 -10.31 -14.79
CA VAL A 46 -14.75 -9.29 -15.82
C VAL A 46 -15.74 -9.39 -16.98
N ARG A 47 -16.14 -10.60 -17.39
CA ARG A 47 -17.19 -10.80 -18.39
C ARG A 47 -18.54 -10.21 -17.95
N ILE A 48 -18.94 -10.40 -16.69
CA ILE A 48 -20.18 -9.83 -16.17
C ILE A 48 -20.13 -8.31 -16.27
N LEU A 49 -19.01 -7.68 -15.91
CA LEU A 49 -18.84 -6.22 -16.01
C LEU A 49 -19.03 -5.70 -17.44
N THR A 50 -18.56 -6.44 -18.45
CA THR A 50 -18.77 -6.08 -19.86
C THR A 50 -20.21 -6.30 -20.31
N ASP A 51 -20.85 -7.36 -19.83
CA ASP A 51 -22.21 -7.73 -20.22
C ASP A 51 -23.26 -6.74 -19.69
N VAL A 52 -23.02 -6.16 -18.50
CA VAL A 52 -23.92 -5.16 -17.90
C VAL A 52 -23.80 -3.76 -18.53
N ARG A 53 -22.85 -3.55 -19.44
CA ARG A 53 -22.66 -2.30 -20.21
C ARG A 53 -22.58 -1.03 -19.35
N VAL A 54 -21.89 -1.11 -18.21
CA VAL A 54 -21.59 0.06 -17.38
C VAL A 54 -20.20 0.59 -17.68
N ASN A 55 -20.09 1.90 -17.90
CA ASN A 55 -18.80 2.52 -18.18
C ASN A 55 -18.05 2.90 -16.90
N VAL A 56 -18.74 3.02 -15.76
CA VAL A 56 -18.14 3.37 -14.46
C VAL A 56 -18.16 2.16 -13.55
N THR A 57 -16.99 1.77 -13.04
CA THR A 57 -16.85 0.65 -12.09
C THR A 57 -16.08 1.10 -10.86
N VAL A 58 -16.70 0.97 -9.69
CA VAL A 58 -16.05 1.21 -8.41
C VAL A 58 -15.40 -0.07 -7.90
N VAL A 59 -14.11 -0.02 -7.60
CA VAL A 59 -13.34 -1.14 -7.07
C VAL A 59 -12.89 -0.78 -5.66
N PHE A 60 -13.59 -1.29 -4.65
CA PHE A 60 -13.19 -1.17 -3.25
C PHE A 60 -12.39 -2.43 -2.85
N SER A 61 -11.07 -2.40 -2.98
CA SER A 61 -10.24 -3.60 -2.89
C SER A 61 -8.86 -3.28 -2.35
N ASN A 62 -8.25 -4.24 -1.65
CA ASN A 62 -6.82 -4.14 -1.40
C ASN A 62 -6.00 -4.36 -2.70
N ARG A 63 -4.74 -3.92 -2.71
CA ARG A 63 -3.83 -4.02 -3.86
C ARG A 63 -3.57 -5.45 -4.31
N ARG A 64 -3.51 -6.40 -3.35
CA ARG A 64 -3.25 -7.83 -3.63
C ARG A 64 -4.37 -8.49 -4.44
N SER A 65 -5.63 -8.19 -4.11
CA SER A 65 -6.79 -8.68 -4.86
C SER A 65 -7.01 -7.89 -6.15
N ALA A 66 -6.74 -6.59 -6.16
CA ALA A 66 -6.94 -5.75 -7.33
C ALA A 66 -6.00 -6.10 -8.49
N ARG A 67 -4.73 -6.44 -8.20
CA ARG A 67 -3.74 -6.76 -9.23
C ARG A 67 -4.16 -7.88 -10.20
N PRO A 68 -4.45 -9.11 -9.77
CA PRO A 68 -4.86 -10.17 -10.70
C PRO A 68 -6.18 -9.86 -11.41
N PHE A 69 -7.08 -9.11 -10.78
CA PHE A 69 -8.30 -8.63 -11.43
C PHE A 69 -7.98 -7.72 -12.64
N PHE A 70 -7.10 -6.74 -12.47
CA PHE A 70 -6.71 -5.85 -13.57
C PHE A 70 -5.82 -6.52 -14.61
N GLU A 71 -5.03 -7.52 -14.25
CA GLU A 71 -4.34 -8.38 -15.22
C GLU A 71 -5.36 -9.06 -16.16
N VAL A 72 -6.49 -9.56 -15.65
CA VAL A 72 -7.57 -10.12 -16.47
C VAL A 72 -8.26 -9.06 -17.33
N VAL A 73 -8.49 -7.85 -16.79
CA VAL A 73 -9.04 -6.71 -17.55
C VAL A 73 -8.17 -6.40 -18.77
N VAL A 74 -6.85 -6.35 -18.58
CA VAL A 74 -5.88 -6.14 -19.67
C VAL A 74 -5.90 -7.31 -20.65
N GLN A 75 -5.82 -8.56 -20.17
CA GLN A 75 -5.83 -9.75 -21.04
C GLN A 75 -7.08 -9.85 -21.92
N ARG A 76 -8.22 -9.32 -21.44
CA ARG A 76 -9.48 -9.28 -22.18
C ARG A 76 -9.64 -8.05 -23.08
N ASN A 77 -8.62 -7.19 -23.16
CA ASN A 77 -8.64 -5.94 -23.94
C ASN A 77 -9.85 -5.05 -23.61
N ILE A 78 -10.20 -4.96 -22.33
CA ILE A 78 -11.27 -4.07 -21.88
C ILE A 78 -10.72 -2.64 -21.86
N THR A 79 -11.38 -1.73 -22.57
CA THR A 79 -10.97 -0.33 -22.73
C THR A 79 -12.18 0.59 -22.54
N GLY A 80 -11.95 1.91 -22.46
CA GLY A 80 -13.03 2.90 -22.40
C GLY A 80 -13.82 2.95 -21.08
N MET A 81 -13.31 2.31 -20.03
CA MET A 81 -13.90 2.30 -18.70
C MET A 81 -13.40 3.49 -17.87
N VAL A 82 -14.19 3.89 -16.87
CA VAL A 82 -13.77 4.76 -15.77
C VAL A 82 -13.76 3.93 -14.49
N TRP A 83 -12.57 3.73 -13.94
CA TRP A 83 -12.36 2.98 -12.72
C TRP A 83 -12.27 3.93 -11.53
N VAL A 84 -13.13 3.76 -10.54
CA VAL A 84 -13.05 4.51 -9.28
C VAL A 84 -12.43 3.62 -8.22
N GLY A 85 -11.27 4.01 -7.71
CA GLY A 85 -10.46 3.17 -6.83
C GLY A 85 -10.35 3.65 -5.41
N SER A 86 -10.40 2.70 -4.47
CA SER A 86 -10.01 2.95 -3.08
C SER A 86 -8.50 3.24 -2.97
N GLU A 87 -8.09 3.79 -1.83
CA GLU A 87 -6.74 4.33 -1.64
C GLU A 87 -5.65 3.27 -1.79
N ASP A 88 -5.93 2.04 -1.34
CA ASP A 88 -4.90 1.00 -1.25
C ASP A 88 -4.38 0.53 -2.62
N TRP A 89 -5.23 0.49 -3.64
CA TRP A 89 -4.83 0.00 -4.98
C TRP A 89 -4.61 1.13 -5.98
N SER A 90 -5.35 2.23 -5.88
CA SER A 90 -5.31 3.29 -6.90
C SER A 90 -3.96 4.00 -6.97
N LEU A 91 -3.22 4.01 -5.86
CA LEU A 91 -1.86 4.55 -5.78
C LEU A 91 -0.78 3.46 -5.91
N ALA A 92 -1.16 2.18 -5.89
CA ALA A 92 -0.21 1.07 -5.82
C ALA A 92 0.65 0.95 -7.09
N GLN A 93 1.96 1.21 -6.98
CA GLN A 93 2.93 1.12 -8.06
C GLN A 93 2.96 -0.29 -8.67
N THR A 94 2.77 -1.32 -7.85
CA THR A 94 2.70 -2.73 -8.29
C THR A 94 1.57 -2.99 -9.29
N LEU A 95 0.49 -2.20 -9.24
CA LEU A 95 -0.59 -2.26 -10.21
C LEU A 95 -0.24 -1.51 -11.49
N TRP A 96 0.32 -0.31 -11.35
CA TRP A 96 0.72 0.55 -12.47
C TRP A 96 1.87 -0.02 -13.31
N GLN A 97 2.58 -1.02 -12.79
CA GLN A 97 3.60 -1.79 -13.49
C GLN A 97 3.05 -2.98 -14.30
N VAL A 98 1.75 -3.28 -14.21
CA VAL A 98 1.14 -4.34 -15.02
C VAL A 98 1.24 -3.97 -16.51
N PRO A 99 1.86 -4.82 -17.36
CA PRO A 99 1.98 -4.53 -18.79
C PRO A 99 0.61 -4.31 -19.42
N GLY A 100 0.43 -3.19 -20.12
CA GLY A 100 -0.84 -2.85 -20.78
C GLY A 100 -1.88 -2.18 -19.89
N ILE A 101 -1.61 -1.93 -18.60
CA ILE A 101 -2.57 -1.29 -17.68
C ILE A 101 -3.08 0.07 -18.19
N GLN A 102 -2.29 0.80 -18.98
CA GLN A 102 -2.67 2.10 -19.53
C GLN A 102 -3.83 2.04 -20.54
N SER A 103 -4.17 0.85 -21.06
CA SER A 103 -5.26 0.70 -22.03
C SER A 103 -6.63 0.56 -21.38
N ILE A 104 -6.71 0.33 -20.06
CA ILE A 104 -7.96 -0.01 -19.38
C ILE A 104 -8.96 1.15 -19.29
N GLY A 105 -8.54 2.36 -19.67
CA GLY A 105 -9.33 3.59 -19.58
C GLY A 105 -8.80 4.53 -18.50
N SER A 106 -9.69 5.33 -17.91
CA SER A 106 -9.33 6.33 -16.89
C SER A 106 -9.47 5.76 -15.49
N VAL A 107 -8.58 6.15 -14.58
CA VAL A 107 -8.67 5.79 -13.16
C VAL A 107 -8.79 7.06 -12.33
N ILE A 108 -9.80 7.10 -11.46
CA ILE A 108 -9.99 8.13 -10.44
C ILE A 108 -9.76 7.46 -9.09
N GLY A 109 -8.63 7.77 -8.47
CA GLY A 109 -8.23 7.22 -7.18
C GLY A 109 -8.56 8.13 -6.00
N MET A 110 -8.57 7.54 -4.81
CA MET A 110 -8.55 8.27 -3.55
C MET A 110 -7.13 8.27 -2.99
N SER A 111 -6.71 9.36 -2.39
CA SER A 111 -5.39 9.49 -1.75
C SER A 111 -5.59 9.80 -0.27
N VAL A 112 -4.69 9.28 0.57
CA VAL A 112 -4.57 9.81 1.94
C VAL A 112 -4.03 11.23 1.81
N GLU A 113 -4.60 12.18 2.54
CA GLU A 113 -4.10 13.54 2.54
C GLU A 113 -2.65 13.55 3.05
N LYS A 114 -1.73 14.00 2.18
CA LYS A 114 -0.35 14.24 2.59
C LYS A 114 -0.31 15.58 3.32
N THR A 115 -0.32 15.54 4.65
CA THR A 115 0.02 16.72 5.44
C THR A 115 1.53 16.94 5.38
N GLU A 116 1.96 18.09 4.85
CA GLU A 116 3.37 18.49 4.87
C GLU A 116 3.80 18.72 6.33
N SER A 117 4.43 17.71 6.92
CA SER A 117 5.06 17.85 8.22
C SER A 117 6.56 18.00 8.00
N THR A 118 7.07 19.17 8.33
CA THR A 118 8.52 19.45 8.37
C THR A 118 9.28 18.44 9.22
N MET A 119 8.60 17.79 10.16
CA MET A 119 9.13 16.73 11.00
C MET A 119 9.33 15.41 10.24
N LEU A 120 8.35 14.96 9.43
CA LEU A 120 8.50 13.77 8.61
C LEU A 120 9.61 13.96 7.57
N GLU A 121 9.68 15.13 6.92
CA GLU A 121 10.78 15.46 6.00
C GLU A 121 12.14 15.41 6.71
N ARG A 122 12.22 15.94 7.94
CA ARG A 122 13.43 15.88 8.76
C ARG A 122 13.79 14.45 9.14
N PHE A 123 12.80 13.61 9.45
CA PHE A 123 13.01 12.20 9.79
C PHE A 123 13.49 11.39 8.58
N GLU A 124 12.86 11.58 7.42
CA GLU A 124 13.30 10.98 6.16
C GLU A 124 14.73 11.42 5.81
N SER A 125 15.01 12.72 5.90
CA SER A 125 16.36 13.26 5.69
C SER A 125 17.39 12.69 6.66
N TRP A 126 17.06 12.57 7.95
CA TRP A 126 17.93 11.94 8.94
C TRP A 126 18.21 10.48 8.60
N ARG A 127 17.18 9.71 8.23
CA ARG A 127 17.35 8.31 7.84
C ARG A 127 18.21 8.15 6.58
N THR A 128 17.98 8.97 5.56
CA THR A 128 18.80 8.95 4.34
C THR A 128 20.27 9.31 4.63
N ALA A 129 20.51 10.22 5.59
CA ALA A 129 21.85 10.56 6.07
C ALA A 129 22.47 9.46 6.94
N GLU A 130 21.67 8.66 7.65
CA GLU A 130 22.16 7.51 8.43
C GLU A 130 22.48 6.30 7.52
N GLU A 131 21.72 6.12 6.44
CA GLU A 131 21.97 5.09 5.41
C GLU A 131 23.19 5.43 4.51
N SER A 132 23.76 6.64 4.62
CA SER A 132 24.92 7.12 3.85
C SER A 132 25.99 7.74 4.78
N PRO A 133 27.10 7.08 5.21
CA PRO A 133 27.72 5.82 4.79
C PRO A 133 27.95 4.84 5.96
N ALA A 134 27.21 3.73 6.00
CA ALA A 134 27.64 2.50 6.71
C ALA A 134 28.38 1.52 5.77
N ALA A 135 28.84 2.00 4.62
CA ALA A 135 29.57 1.22 3.61
C ALA A 135 31.08 1.12 3.86
N GLU A 136 31.60 1.65 4.97
CA GLU A 136 33.00 1.47 5.36
C GLU A 136 33.14 0.50 6.55
N CYS A 137 32.82 -0.77 6.28
CA CYS A 137 33.47 -1.90 6.95
C CYS A 137 33.83 -2.97 5.90
N ALA A 138 34.34 -2.52 4.75
CA ALA A 138 35.05 -3.38 3.81
C ALA A 138 36.56 -3.15 4.01
N GLY A 139 37.16 -3.86 4.96
CA GLY A 139 38.58 -3.68 5.22
C GLY A 139 39.15 -4.44 6.41
N SER A 140 38.93 -5.75 6.51
CA SER A 140 39.89 -6.64 7.20
C SER A 140 39.81 -8.06 6.66
N THR A 141 40.23 -8.23 5.41
CA THR A 141 41.00 -9.43 5.05
C THR A 141 42.41 -9.22 5.59
N GLY A 142 42.74 -9.89 6.69
CA GLY A 142 44.08 -9.90 7.26
C GLY A 142 44.20 -11.03 8.28
N ALA A 143 44.99 -12.04 7.93
CA ALA A 143 45.27 -13.22 8.75
C ALA A 143 45.98 -12.88 10.08
N GLY A 144 45.75 -13.71 11.11
CA GLY A 144 46.75 -13.99 12.15
C GLY A 144 46.38 -13.66 13.60
N GLY A 145 46.13 -14.71 14.40
CA GLY A 145 46.66 -14.91 15.76
C GLY A 145 46.24 -14.00 16.92
N GLY A 146 45.68 -14.62 17.97
CA GLY A 146 46.02 -14.29 19.38
C GLY A 146 44.94 -13.63 20.26
N ILE A 147 44.41 -14.45 21.19
CA ILE A 147 44.07 -14.20 22.62
C ILE A 147 43.38 -12.87 23.03
N GLY A 148 42.20 -12.99 23.64
CA GLY A 148 41.89 -12.27 24.89
C GLY A 148 40.75 -11.24 24.88
N GLU A 149 39.71 -11.58 25.65
CA GLU A 149 38.86 -10.69 26.47
C GLU A 149 37.65 -9.92 25.89
N SER A 150 36.51 -10.19 26.58
CA SER A 150 35.21 -9.51 26.64
C SER A 150 34.47 -9.24 25.33
N ALA A 151 33.69 -10.24 24.89
CA ALA A 151 32.52 -10.00 24.05
C ALA A 151 31.43 -9.28 24.88
N GLN A 152 31.48 -7.95 24.91
CA GLN A 152 30.34 -7.16 25.35
C GLN A 152 29.26 -7.26 24.27
N VAL A 153 28.26 -8.09 24.53
CA VAL A 153 27.07 -8.20 23.66
C VAL A 153 26.29 -6.90 23.82
N ASP A 154 26.53 -5.97 22.90
CA ASP A 154 25.82 -4.72 22.82
C ASP A 154 24.40 -5.02 22.31
N CYS A 155 23.38 -4.81 23.14
CA CYS A 155 21.97 -5.09 22.83
C CYS A 155 21.34 -4.07 21.87
N THR A 156 22.12 -3.15 21.31
CA THR A 156 21.67 -2.39 20.14
C THR A 156 21.64 -3.36 18.97
N GLN A 157 20.46 -3.62 18.40
CA GLN A 157 20.29 -4.47 17.22
C GLN A 157 21.00 -3.83 16.02
N ARG A 158 22.33 -3.96 15.96
CA ARG A 158 23.16 -3.51 14.87
C ARG A 158 22.91 -4.48 13.72
N CYS A 159 21.92 -4.13 12.90
CA CYS A 159 21.49 -4.93 11.77
C CYS A 159 22.55 -4.86 10.66
N THR A 160 23.54 -5.76 10.70
CA THR A 160 24.65 -5.86 9.73
C THR A 160 24.21 -6.35 8.35
N SER A 161 22.92 -6.67 8.18
CA SER A 161 22.33 -7.12 6.91
C SER A 161 21.02 -6.43 6.59
N CYS A 162 20.79 -5.22 7.11
CA CYS A 162 19.70 -4.35 6.64
C CYS A 162 20.06 -3.69 5.29
N HIS A 163 20.79 -4.41 4.43
CA HIS A 163 21.09 -3.96 3.09
C HIS A 163 19.79 -3.99 2.27
N SER A 164 19.43 -2.82 1.75
CA SER A 164 18.39 -2.58 0.76
C SER A 164 16.93 -2.63 1.27
N LEU A 165 16.50 -1.54 1.92
CA LEU A 165 15.22 -0.92 1.57
C LEU A 165 15.40 -0.08 0.29
N SER A 166 15.88 -0.69 -0.80
CA SER A 166 16.15 0.03 -2.06
C SER A 166 14.91 0.31 -2.89
N ALA A 167 13.75 -0.21 -2.47
CA ALA A 167 12.48 0.17 -3.09
C ALA A 167 12.02 1.48 -2.47
N ALA A 168 11.96 2.54 -3.28
CA ALA A 168 11.23 3.75 -2.90
C ALA A 168 9.83 3.32 -2.42
N PRO A 169 9.38 3.79 -1.24
CA PRO A 169 8.07 3.43 -0.74
C PRO A 169 7.01 3.84 -1.76
N ASP A 170 5.98 3.02 -1.88
CA ASP A 170 4.81 3.34 -2.68
C ASP A 170 4.25 4.72 -2.25
N VAL A 171 3.68 5.48 -3.18
CA VAL A 171 3.07 6.79 -2.87
C VAL A 171 2.07 6.67 -1.73
N TYR A 172 1.29 5.57 -1.71
CA TYR A 172 0.41 5.29 -0.59
C TYR A 172 1.16 5.01 0.71
N ASP A 173 2.19 4.17 0.68
CA ASP A 173 2.93 3.80 1.91
C ASP A 173 3.66 5.02 2.50
N ALA A 174 4.18 5.92 1.66
CA ALA A 174 4.78 7.18 2.08
C ALA A 174 3.74 8.10 2.75
N GLN A 175 2.58 8.30 2.13
CA GLN A 175 1.51 9.13 2.70
C GLN A 175 0.92 8.53 3.97
N ALA A 176 0.70 7.21 4.00
CA ALA A 176 0.16 6.50 5.16
C ALA A 176 1.14 6.50 6.35
N SER A 177 2.44 6.69 6.11
CA SER A 177 3.43 6.79 7.19
C SER A 177 3.16 7.95 8.14
N PHE A 178 2.54 9.03 7.67
CA PHE A 178 2.10 10.13 8.54
C PHE A 178 1.00 9.70 9.52
N ASN A 179 0.12 8.79 9.13
CA ASN A 179 -0.90 8.25 10.04
C ASN A 179 -0.25 7.43 11.17
N VAL A 180 0.82 6.70 10.86
CA VAL A 180 1.60 5.97 11.87
C VAL A 180 2.25 6.94 12.86
N TYR A 181 2.89 7.99 12.35
CA TYR A 181 3.46 9.04 13.19
C TYR A 181 2.39 9.67 14.09
N SER A 182 1.26 10.08 13.52
CA SER A 182 0.16 10.72 14.25
C SER A 182 -0.41 9.81 15.34
N ALA A 183 -0.51 8.50 15.08
CA ALA A 183 -0.96 7.52 16.07
C ALA A 183 0.01 7.42 17.26
N VAL A 184 1.31 7.32 17.00
CA VAL A 184 2.34 7.28 18.05
C VAL A 184 2.35 8.59 18.85
N TYR A 185 2.25 9.73 18.15
CA TYR A 185 2.20 11.05 18.76
C TYR A 185 0.97 11.19 19.68
N ALA A 186 -0.21 10.75 19.23
CA ALA A 186 -1.44 10.79 20.02
C ALA A 186 -1.33 9.97 21.31
N VAL A 187 -0.73 8.77 21.26
CA VAL A 187 -0.49 7.93 22.45
C VAL A 187 0.49 8.61 23.40
N ALA A 188 1.59 9.15 22.88
CA ALA A 188 2.60 9.84 23.70
C ALA A 188 2.02 11.06 24.43
N HIS A 189 1.20 11.86 23.74
CA HIS A 189 0.51 13.01 24.34
C HIS A 189 -0.52 12.57 25.39
N GLY A 190 -1.32 11.55 25.10
CA GLY A 190 -2.26 11.00 26.09
C GLY A 190 -1.56 10.51 27.37
N LEU A 191 -0.36 9.93 27.25
CA LEU A 191 0.46 9.54 28.40
C LEU A 191 1.09 10.74 29.12
N HIS A 192 1.58 11.73 28.38
CA HIS A 192 2.15 12.96 28.93
C HIS A 192 1.13 13.69 29.83
N ASP A 193 -0.10 13.82 29.35
CA ASP A 193 -1.21 14.44 30.08
C ASP A 193 -1.60 13.62 31.31
N LEU A 194 -1.70 12.29 31.17
CA LEU A 194 -2.03 11.39 32.27
C LEU A 194 -0.99 11.42 33.40
N LEU A 195 0.28 11.57 33.05
CA LEU A 195 1.40 11.60 33.99
C LEU A 195 1.63 12.99 34.60
N GLY A 196 0.91 14.02 34.13
CA GLY A 196 1.05 15.40 34.62
C GLY A 196 2.42 16.01 34.34
N CYS A 197 3.07 15.58 33.25
CA CYS A 197 4.33 16.17 32.82
C CYS A 197 4.10 17.65 32.45
N ALA A 198 4.99 18.54 32.88
CA ALA A 198 4.95 19.93 32.45
C ALA A 198 5.63 20.10 31.08
N LEU A 199 5.12 21.04 30.28
CA LEU A 199 5.73 21.53 29.03
C LEU A 199 7.04 22.27 29.29
#